data_AF-A0A1Y2BC48-F1
#
_entry.id   AF-A0A1Y2BC48-F1
#
_cell.length_a   1.000
_cell.length_b   1.000
_cell.length_c   1.000
_cell.angle_alpha   90.00
_cell.angle_beta   90.00
_cell.angle_gamma   90.00
#
_symmetry.space_group_name_H-M   'P 1'
#
loop_
_entity.id
_entity.type
_entity.pdbx_description
1 polymer ?
#
loop_
_entity_poly.entity_id
_entity_poly.type
_entity_poly.pdbx_seq_one_letter_code
_entity_poly.pdbx_strand_id
1 'polypeptide(L)'
;DNPSTFFHPFRFEITFEVISELQEDLEFKLIYVGSAETEAHDQVLEELQVGPVPVGVSKFMFEAPAPKAELLPPNDILGVTVVLLQVSYREKEFIRVGYYVNTDYTDEELRENPPATIQYDKVERSILADKPRVTRYNIPW
;
A
#
# COMPACT_ATOMS: atom_id res chain seq x y z
N ASP A 1 4.28 -7.22 10.48
CA ASP A 1 2.94 -7.79 10.77
C ASP A 1 2.26 -8.20 9.47
N ASN A 2 2.60 -9.38 8.95
CA ASN A 2 2.08 -9.92 7.70
C ASN A 2 2.17 -11.46 7.74
N PRO A 3 1.07 -12.20 7.53
CA PRO A 3 -0.29 -11.71 7.26
C PRO A 3 -0.96 -11.06 8.48
N SER A 4 -2.10 -10.41 8.28
CA SER A 4 -2.87 -9.71 9.33
C SER A 4 -4.37 -9.70 9.03
N THR A 5 -5.21 -9.28 9.98
CA THR A 5 -6.64 -9.05 9.69
C THR A 5 -6.84 -7.92 8.68
N PHE A 6 -7.99 -7.88 8.01
CA PHE A 6 -8.31 -6.86 6.99
C PHE A 6 -8.16 -5.42 7.50
N PHE A 7 -8.62 -5.15 8.73
CA PHE A 7 -8.59 -3.82 9.33
C PHE A 7 -7.28 -3.49 10.05
N HIS A 8 -6.32 -4.40 10.09
CA HIS A 8 -5.02 -4.10 10.66
C HIS A 8 -4.30 -3.02 9.82
N PRO A 9 -3.62 -2.04 10.44
CA PRO A 9 -2.82 -1.06 9.73
C PRO A 9 -1.74 -1.71 8.84
N PHE A 10 -1.39 -1.03 7.76
CA PHE A 10 -0.18 -1.33 7.00
C PHE A 10 1.03 -0.76 7.73
N ARG A 11 2.15 -1.48 7.67
CA ARG A 11 3.43 -1.06 8.26
C ARG A 11 4.56 -1.39 7.29
N PHE A 12 5.24 -0.36 6.82
CA PHE A 12 6.40 -0.47 5.94
C PHE A 12 7.63 0.11 6.62
N GLU A 13 8.67 -0.69 6.77
CA GLU A 13 9.98 -0.18 7.15
C GLU A 13 10.68 0.31 5.88
N ILE A 14 10.75 1.63 5.71
CA ILE A 14 11.31 2.24 4.51
C ILE A 14 12.77 2.61 4.79
N THR A 15 13.68 2.15 3.93
CA THR A 15 15.09 2.54 3.91
C THR A 15 15.43 3.10 2.54
N PHE A 16 16.04 4.27 2.49
CA PHE A 16 16.41 4.94 1.25
C PHE A 16 17.71 5.73 1.41
N GLU A 17 18.36 6.04 0.28
CA GLU A 17 19.62 6.78 0.24
C GLU A 17 19.44 8.07 -0.55
N VAL A 18 19.84 9.18 0.06
CA VAL A 18 19.89 10.50 -0.58
C VAL A 18 21.34 10.78 -0.97
N ILE A 19 21.59 10.91 -2.27
CA ILE A 19 22.95 11.08 -2.81
C ILE A 19 23.41 12.55 -2.90
N SER A 20 22.46 13.49 -2.88
CA SER A 20 22.69 14.93 -2.97
C SER A 20 21.64 15.67 -2.15
N GLU A 21 22.00 16.84 -1.63
CA GLU A 21 21.09 17.67 -0.83
C GLU A 21 19.78 17.97 -1.57
N LEU A 22 18.67 17.73 -0.90
CA LEU A 22 17.33 18.04 -1.38
C LEU A 22 16.87 19.37 -0.78
N GLN A 23 16.27 20.22 -1.61
CA GLN A 23 15.81 21.54 -1.18
C GLN A 23 14.40 21.50 -0.58
N GLU A 24 13.65 20.45 -0.90
CA GLU A 24 12.26 20.25 -0.47
C GLU A 24 12.08 18.84 0.09
N ASP A 25 10.94 18.61 0.72
CA ASP A 25 10.62 17.33 1.35
C ASP A 25 10.26 16.27 0.30
N LEU A 26 10.50 15.01 0.65
CA LEU A 26 9.97 13.87 -0.10
C LEU A 26 8.53 13.62 0.36
N GLU A 27 7.62 13.43 -0.59
CA GLU A 27 6.25 13.01 -0.30
C GLU A 27 6.13 11.49 -0.47
N PHE A 28 5.73 10.80 0.59
CA PHE A 28 5.43 9.37 0.60
C PHE A 28 3.92 9.18 0.67
N LYS A 29 3.36 8.39 -0.24
CA LYS A 29 1.92 8.15 -0.35
C LYS A 29 1.66 6.66 -0.48
N LEU A 30 0.80 6.11 0.38
CA LEU A 30 0.35 4.73 0.28
C LEU A 30 -1.08 4.68 -0.26
N ILE A 31 -1.27 3.98 -1.36
CA ILE A 31 -2.56 3.84 -2.05
C ILE A 31 -2.98 2.38 -2.05
N TYR A 32 -4.23 2.11 -1.67
CA TYR A 32 -4.87 0.83 -1.88
C TYR A 32 -5.67 0.86 -3.18
N VAL A 33 -5.38 -0.06 -4.10
CA VAL A 33 -6.13 -0.20 -5.34
C VAL A 33 -7.48 -0.84 -5.02
N GLY A 34 -8.56 -0.09 -5.20
CA GLY A 34 -9.88 -0.52 -4.75
C GLY A 34 -10.59 -1.45 -5.73
N SER A 35 -10.24 -1.37 -7.01
CA SER A 35 -10.76 -2.23 -8.06
C SER A 35 -9.71 -2.39 -9.16
N ALA A 36 -9.63 -3.57 -9.78
CA ALA A 36 -8.73 -3.79 -10.91
C ALA A 36 -9.20 -3.10 -12.20
N GLU A 37 -10.47 -2.71 -12.27
CA GLU A 37 -11.09 -2.17 -13.48
C GLU A 37 -11.04 -0.64 -13.55
N THR A 38 -10.92 0.03 -12.40
CA THR A 38 -11.01 1.50 -12.32
C THR A 38 -10.32 2.06 -11.09
N GLU A 39 -9.69 3.23 -11.25
CA GLU A 39 -9.06 4.00 -10.16
C GLU A 39 -10.09 4.72 -9.29
N ALA A 40 -11.39 4.68 -9.64
CA ALA A 40 -12.45 5.39 -8.90
C ALA A 40 -12.63 4.90 -7.44
N HIS A 41 -12.12 3.70 -7.13
CA HIS A 41 -12.16 3.10 -5.80
C HIS A 41 -10.83 3.16 -5.07
N ASP A 42 -9.79 3.75 -5.68
CA ASP A 42 -8.47 3.85 -5.07
C ASP A 42 -8.52 4.77 -3.85
N GLN A 43 -7.86 4.33 -2.79
CA GLN A 43 -7.85 5.04 -1.53
C GLN A 43 -6.43 5.41 -1.16
N VAL A 44 -6.16 6.71 -1.04
CA VAL A 44 -4.97 7.19 -0.34
C VAL A 44 -5.16 6.87 1.14
N LEU A 45 -4.38 5.91 1.63
CA LEU A 45 -4.45 5.46 3.02
C LEU A 45 -3.70 6.41 3.94
N GLU A 46 -2.52 6.87 3.50
CA GLU A 46 -1.69 7.81 4.24
C GLU A 46 -0.80 8.60 3.27
N GLU A 47 -0.50 9.84 3.65
CA GLU A 47 0.36 10.76 2.93
C GLU A 47 1.26 11.53 3.92
N LEU A 48 2.57 11.42 3.74
CA LEU A 48 3.57 11.98 4.64
C LEU A 48 4.63 12.76 3.87
N GLN A 49 4.95 13.97 4.35
CA GLN A 49 6.12 14.72 3.92
C GLN A 49 7.29 14.43 4.85
N VAL A 50 8.42 14.05 4.28
CA VAL A 50 9.65 13.70 5.00
C VAL A 50 10.75 14.63 4.54
N GLY A 51 11.09 15.60 5.39
CA GLY A 51 12.28 16.41 5.24
C GLY A 51 12.45 17.44 6.37
N PRO A 52 13.57 18.18 6.36
CA PRO A 52 14.70 18.03 5.44
C PRO A 52 15.42 16.68 5.62
N VAL A 53 15.74 15.99 4.52
CA VAL A 53 16.41 14.69 4.57
C VAL A 53 17.92 14.84 4.38
N PRO A 54 18.75 14.38 5.32
CA PRO A 54 20.20 14.46 5.17
C PRO A 54 20.71 13.56 4.04
N VAL A 55 21.82 13.96 3.41
CA VAL A 55 22.58 13.11 2.50
C VAL A 55 23.05 11.85 3.23
N GLY A 56 22.89 10.70 2.60
CA GLY A 56 23.20 9.38 3.14
C GLY A 56 21.95 8.51 3.30
N VAL A 57 22.08 7.46 4.12
CA VAL A 57 21.01 6.47 4.35
C VAL A 57 20.07 6.96 5.44
N SER A 58 18.77 6.98 5.13
CA SER A 58 17.68 7.28 6.07
C SER A 58 16.74 6.08 6.18
N LYS A 59 16.18 5.89 7.37
CA LYS A 59 15.27 4.78 7.67
C LYS A 59 14.15 5.24 8.60
N PHE A 60 12.91 4.86 8.30
CA PHE A 60 11.76 5.14 9.17
C PHE A 60 10.65 4.11 9.00
N MET A 61 9.70 4.09 9.93
CA MET A 61 8.48 3.28 9.85
C MET A 61 7.36 4.13 9.26
N PHE A 62 6.79 3.67 8.15
CA PHE A 62 5.60 4.26 7.52
C PHE A 62 4.39 3.40 7.92
N GLU A 63 3.48 3.96 8.70
CA GLU A 63 2.24 3.31 9.12
C GLU A 63 1.05 3.96 8.43
N ALA A 64 0.08 3.16 7.98
CA ALA A 64 -1.13 3.65 7.34
C ALA A 64 -2.35 2.84 7.78
N PRO A 65 -3.54 3.45 7.93
CA PRO A 65 -4.77 2.73 8.24
C PRO A 65 -5.14 1.73 7.12
N ALA A 66 -6.02 0.79 7.44
CA ALA A 66 -6.65 -0.07 6.43
C ALA A 66 -7.58 0.74 5.51
N PRO A 67 -7.88 0.27 4.28
CA PRO A 67 -8.88 0.91 3.42
C PRO A 67 -10.26 0.88 4.08
N LYS A 68 -11.07 1.89 3.74
CA LYS A 68 -12.49 1.94 4.10
C LYS A 68 -13.26 0.93 3.26
N ALA A 69 -13.71 -0.14 3.89
CA ALA A 69 -14.35 -1.25 3.20
C ALA A 69 -15.66 -0.85 2.50
N GLU A 70 -16.36 0.15 3.04
CA GLU A 70 -17.61 0.69 2.48
C GLU A 70 -17.42 1.44 1.15
N LEU A 71 -16.19 1.82 0.81
CA LEU A 71 -15.86 2.48 -0.47
C LEU A 71 -15.34 1.48 -1.52
N LEU A 72 -15.12 0.22 -1.14
CA LEU A 72 -14.69 -0.84 -2.04
C LEU A 72 -15.89 -1.54 -2.68
N PRO A 73 -15.80 -1.92 -3.96
CA PRO A 73 -16.79 -2.82 -4.56
C PRO A 73 -16.82 -4.14 -3.79
N PRO A 74 -18.00 -4.66 -3.39
CA PRO A 74 -18.09 -5.90 -2.60
C PRO A 74 -17.37 -7.11 -3.23
N ASN A 75 -17.34 -7.17 -4.56
CA ASN A 75 -16.68 -8.25 -5.30
C ASN A 75 -15.15 -8.11 -5.36
N ASP A 76 -14.60 -6.95 -5.04
CA ASP A 76 -13.16 -6.66 -5.08
C ASP A 76 -12.50 -6.69 -3.68
N ILE A 77 -13.29 -6.95 -2.62
CA ILE A 77 -12.76 -7.05 -1.25
C ILE A 77 -12.01 -8.37 -1.03
N LEU A 78 -12.54 -9.47 -1.56
CA LEU A 78 -11.90 -10.78 -1.52
C LEU A 78 -11.09 -11.02 -2.80
N GLY A 79 -10.01 -11.77 -2.68
CA GLY A 79 -9.07 -12.07 -3.76
C GLY A 79 -7.87 -11.14 -3.77
N VAL A 80 -7.28 -10.97 -4.95
CA VAL A 80 -6.01 -10.29 -5.15
C VAL A 80 -6.24 -8.85 -5.59
N THR A 81 -5.62 -7.91 -4.88
CA THR A 81 -5.48 -6.51 -5.28
C THR A 81 -4.03 -6.05 -5.10
N VAL A 82 -3.78 -4.74 -5.18
CA VAL A 82 -2.46 -4.12 -5.09
C VAL A 82 -2.49 -2.98 -4.07
N VAL A 83 -1.39 -2.85 -3.31
CA VAL A 83 -1.06 -1.61 -2.58
C VAL A 83 0.16 -0.96 -3.22
N LEU A 84 0.12 0.35 -3.42
CA LEU A 84 1.16 1.14 -4.09
C LEU A 84 1.78 2.11 -3.08
N LEU A 85 3.09 2.02 -2.88
CA LEU A 85 3.88 3.05 -2.21
C LEU A 85 4.48 3.96 -3.30
N GLN A 86 3.99 5.18 -3.40
CA GLN A 86 4.52 6.21 -4.27
C GLN A 86 5.44 7.15 -3.48
N VAL A 87 6.54 7.55 -4.10
CA VAL A 87 7.39 8.61 -3.57
C VAL A 87 7.61 9.67 -4.64
N SER A 88 7.35 10.91 -4.25
CA SER A 88 7.40 12.09 -5.09
C SER A 88 8.34 13.13 -4.50
N TYR A 89 8.93 13.94 -5.37
CA TYR A 89 9.69 15.12 -4.99
C TYR A 89 9.24 16.27 -5.90
N ARG A 90 8.86 17.42 -5.31
CA ARG A 90 8.24 18.54 -6.04
C ARG A 90 7.05 18.11 -6.91
N GLU A 91 6.14 17.33 -6.33
CA GLU A 91 4.96 16.78 -7.02
C GLU A 91 5.28 15.82 -8.18
N LYS A 92 6.55 15.43 -8.37
CA LYS A 92 6.97 14.49 -9.42
C LYS A 92 7.32 13.15 -8.81
N GLU A 93 6.49 12.16 -9.12
CA GLU A 93 6.75 10.77 -8.75
C GLU A 93 8.05 10.30 -9.42
N PHE A 94 8.99 9.78 -8.63
CA PHE A 94 10.24 9.20 -9.14
C PHE A 94 10.36 7.71 -8.86
N ILE A 95 9.58 7.18 -7.90
CA ILE A 95 9.53 5.75 -7.62
C ILE A 95 8.13 5.32 -7.17
N ARG A 96 7.72 4.15 -7.63
CA ARG A 96 6.51 3.45 -7.21
C ARG A 96 6.83 2.00 -6.91
N VAL A 97 6.41 1.53 -5.74
CA VAL A 97 6.57 0.14 -5.31
C VAL A 97 5.19 -0.46 -5.09
N GLY A 98 4.80 -1.40 -5.94
CA GLY A 98 3.54 -2.13 -5.83
C GLY A 98 3.73 -3.50 -5.18
N TYR A 99 2.84 -3.85 -4.27
CA TYR A 99 2.75 -5.19 -3.68
C TYR A 99 1.39 -5.80 -3.97
N TYR A 100 1.36 -7.07 -4.37
CA TYR A 100 0.11 -7.81 -4.38
C TYR A 100 -0.36 -8.05 -2.96
N VAL A 101 -1.65 -7.88 -2.74
CA VAL A 101 -2.35 -8.13 -1.48
C VAL A 101 -3.42 -9.15 -1.76
N ASN A 102 -3.37 -10.29 -1.09
CA ASN A 102 -4.42 -11.29 -1.14
C ASN A 102 -5.27 -11.20 0.13
N THR A 103 -6.57 -11.03 -0.03
CA THR A 103 -7.55 -10.99 1.06
C THR A 103 -8.46 -12.20 0.91
N ASP A 104 -8.39 -13.16 1.82
CA ASP A 104 -9.14 -14.41 1.67
C ASP A 104 -9.63 -14.95 3.03
N TYR A 105 -10.63 -15.82 2.99
CA TYR A 105 -11.07 -16.55 4.17
C TYR A 105 -10.00 -17.54 4.63
N THR A 106 -9.81 -17.62 5.94
CA THR A 106 -8.90 -18.62 6.54
C THR A 106 -9.51 -20.02 6.55
N ASP A 107 -10.84 -20.11 6.72
CA ASP A 107 -11.60 -21.36 6.70
C ASP A 107 -11.87 -21.85 5.25
N GLU A 108 -11.62 -23.13 4.99
CA GLU A 108 -11.84 -23.75 3.67
C GLU A 108 -13.32 -23.75 3.25
N GLU A 109 -14.24 -24.03 4.17
CA GLU A 109 -15.68 -24.02 3.89
C GLU A 109 -16.17 -22.64 3.45
N LEU A 110 -15.64 -21.57 4.05
CA LEU A 110 -15.98 -20.19 3.69
C LEU A 110 -15.36 -19.76 2.36
N ARG A 111 -14.24 -20.36 1.95
CA ARG A 111 -13.65 -20.15 0.62
C ARG A 111 -14.47 -20.83 -0.47
N GLU A 112 -14.94 -22.05 -0.23
CA GLU A 112 -15.76 -22.79 -1.18
C GLU A 112 -17.20 -22.23 -1.27
N ASN A 113 -17.74 -21.77 -0.14
CA ASN A 113 -19.11 -21.27 -0.01
C ASN A 113 -19.14 -19.90 0.69
N PRO A 114 -18.66 -18.83 0.02
CA PRO A 114 -18.59 -17.51 0.65
C PRO A 114 -19.98 -16.98 0.98
N PRO A 115 -20.18 -16.42 2.20
CA PRO A 115 -21.44 -15.81 2.58
C PRO A 115 -21.73 -14.56 1.74
N ALA A 116 -23.00 -14.18 1.62
CA ALA A 116 -23.39 -12.96 0.89
C ALA A 116 -22.83 -11.67 1.50
N THR A 117 -22.57 -11.66 2.81
CA THR A 117 -21.94 -10.55 3.52
C THR A 117 -20.60 -10.99 4.09
N ILE A 118 -19.56 -10.20 3.82
CA ILE A 118 -18.20 -10.52 4.23
C ILE A 118 -18.07 -10.51 5.75
N GLN A 119 -17.65 -11.65 6.31
CA GLN A 119 -17.26 -11.80 7.71
C GLN A 119 -15.78 -11.40 7.90
N TYR A 120 -15.50 -10.11 8.07
CA TYR A 120 -14.12 -9.57 8.15
C TYR A 120 -13.28 -10.15 9.30
N ASP A 121 -13.91 -10.64 10.36
CA ASP A 121 -13.26 -11.32 11.48
C ASP A 121 -12.62 -12.66 11.10
N LYS A 122 -13.02 -13.25 9.96
CA LYS A 122 -12.52 -14.53 9.44
C LYS A 122 -11.66 -14.40 8.19
N VAL A 123 -11.42 -13.16 7.77
CA VAL A 123 -10.64 -12.82 6.58
C VAL A 123 -9.24 -12.42 7.00
N GLU A 124 -8.26 -12.95 6.29
CA GLU A 124 -6.86 -12.60 6.42
C GLU A 124 -6.37 -11.87 5.17
N ARG A 125 -5.60 -10.80 5.40
CA ARG A 125 -4.92 -10.01 4.39
C ARG A 125 -3.43 -10.34 4.42
N SER A 126 -2.91 -10.82 3.30
CA SER A 126 -1.51 -11.19 3.12
C SER A 126 -0.88 -10.40 1.98
N ILE A 127 0.20 -9.69 2.29
CA ILE A 127 1.00 -8.92 1.33
C ILE A 127 2.11 -9.84 0.80
N LEU A 128 2.23 -9.95 -0.51
CA LEU A 128 3.30 -10.69 -1.17
C LEU A 128 4.60 -9.85 -1.17
N ALA A 129 5.21 -9.75 0.01
CA ALA A 129 6.34 -8.87 0.29
C ALA A 129 7.64 -9.25 -0.43
N ASP A 130 7.78 -10.52 -0.85
CA ASP A 130 8.96 -11.06 -1.53
C ASP A 130 9.02 -10.71 -3.03
N LYS A 131 7.90 -10.26 -3.63
CA LYS A 131 7.82 -9.96 -5.07
C LYS A 131 7.26 -8.54 -5.34
N PRO A 132 7.92 -7.48 -4.85
CA PRO A 132 7.52 -6.12 -5.18
C PRO A 132 7.69 -5.82 -6.67
N ARG A 133 6.77 -5.04 -7.22
CA ARG A 133 6.87 -4.42 -8.54
C ARG A 133 7.42 -3.01 -8.36
N VAL A 134 8.66 -2.78 -8.76
CA VAL A 134 9.31 -1.46 -8.65
C VAL A 134 9.34 -0.77 -10.01
N THR A 135 8.74 0.41 -10.08
CA THR A 135 8.81 1.30 -11.24
C THR A 135 9.55 2.57 -10.85
N ARG A 136 10.45 3.05 -11.72
CA ARG A 136 11.23 4.27 -11.52
C ARG A 136 10.98 5.24 -12.66
N TYR A 137 10.94 6.51 -12.34
CA TYR A 137 10.73 7.60 -13.29
C TYR A 137 11.87 8.60 -13.15
N ASN A 138 12.33 9.11 -14.29
CA ASN A 138 13.33 10.19 -14.29
C ASN A 138 12.60 11.52 -14.10
N ILE A 139 12.99 12.26 -13.06
CA ILE A 139 12.45 13.57 -12.76
C ILE A 139 13.55 14.64 -12.76
N PRO A 140 13.21 15.92 -12.98
CA PRO A 140 14.09 17.02 -12.57
C PRO A 140 14.08 17.16 -11.04
N TRP A 141 15.26 16.95 -10.42
CA TRP A 141 15.52 17.13 -8.99
C TRP A 141 15.68 18.62 -8.58
#